data_AF-A0A0F9APH7-F1
#
_entry.id   AF-A0A0F9APH7-F1
#
_cell.length_a   1.000
_cell.length_b   1.000
_cell.length_c   1.000
_cell.angle_alpha   90.00
_cell.angle_beta   90.00
_cell.angle_gamma   90.00
#
_symmetry.space_group_name_H-M   'P 1'
#
loop_
_entity.id
_entity.type
_entity.pdbx_description
1 polymer ?
#
loop_
_entity_poly.entity_id
_entity_poly.type
_entity_poly.pdbx_seq_one_letter_code
_entity_poly.pdbx_strand_id
1 'polypeptide(L)' 'MHLNTFQQPFRGLQINRTHPLAKNLIGYWPCNDGTGKKVWDYSGNANQATLEGTAPTWKGGQRGYAVN' A
#
# COMPACT_ATOMS: atom_id res chain seq x y z
N MET A 1 8.86 -13.60 20.72
CA MET A 1 9.38 -13.26 19.37
C MET A 1 8.23 -12.69 18.56
N HIS A 2 8.19 -11.38 18.37
CA HIS A 2 7.10 -10.71 17.64
C HIS A 2 7.57 -10.44 16.22
N LEU A 3 7.13 -11.27 15.27
CA LEU A 3 7.47 -11.13 13.86
C LEU A 3 6.56 -10.07 13.23
N ASN A 4 7.06 -8.83 13.18
CA ASN A 4 6.44 -7.76 12.39
C ASN A 4 7.00 -7.80 10.97
N THR A 5 6.38 -8.58 10.08
CA THR A 5 6.69 -8.57 8.65
C THR A 5 5.51 -7.96 7.88
N PHE A 6 5.39 -6.64 7.92
CA PHE A 6 4.61 -5.83 6.97
C PHE A 6 5.53 -4.73 6.44
N GLN A 7 6.32 -5.01 5.41
CA GLN A 7 7.16 -4.00 4.76
C GLN A 7 6.50 -3.53 3.46
N GLN A 8 5.86 -2.37 3.54
CA GLN A 8 5.64 -1.37 2.50
C GLN A 8 5.75 0.01 3.18
N PRO A 9 5.91 1.14 2.47
CA PRO A 9 7.03 1.59 1.61
C PRO A 9 8.35 1.74 2.41
N PHE A 10 9.45 2.24 1.79
CA PHE A 10 10.71 2.52 2.52
C PHE A 10 10.44 3.25 3.85
N ARG A 11 11.06 2.78 4.95
CA ARG A 11 10.95 3.38 6.28
C ARG A 11 11.27 4.88 6.18
N GLY A 12 10.22 5.71 6.14
CA GLY A 12 10.33 7.15 5.88
C GLY A 12 9.21 7.77 5.04
N LEU A 13 8.49 7.00 4.20
CA LEU A 13 7.28 7.49 3.53
C LEU A 13 6.05 7.26 4.42
N GLN A 14 6.04 7.91 5.57
CA GLN A 14 4.87 7.96 6.44
C GLN A 14 3.86 8.93 5.84
N ILE A 15 2.56 8.59 5.82
CA ILE A 15 1.52 9.58 5.53
C ILE A 15 1.73 10.75 6.49
N ASN A 16 2.00 11.94 5.97
CA ASN A 16 2.06 13.13 6.79
C ASN A 16 0.64 13.45 7.27
N ARG A 17 0.25 12.94 8.44
CA ARG A 17 -1.09 13.13 9.02
C ARG A 17 -1.40 14.60 9.37
N THR A 18 -0.40 15.46 9.39
CA THR A 18 -0.62 16.91 9.56
C THR A 18 -1.03 17.59 8.26
N HIS A 19 -0.79 16.95 7.10
CA HIS A 19 -1.18 17.48 5.81
C HIS A 19 -2.72 17.53 5.69
N PRO A 20 -3.31 18.64 5.21
CA PRO A 20 -4.76 18.77 5.10
C PRO A 20 -5.44 17.63 4.34
N LEU A 21 -4.81 17.11 3.28
CA LEU A 21 -5.33 15.97 2.50
C LEU A 21 -5.35 14.64 3.27
N ALA A 22 -4.61 14.53 4.37
CA ALA A 22 -4.60 13.34 5.21
C ALA A 22 -5.68 13.37 6.31
N LYS A 23 -6.25 14.54 6.64
CA LYS A 23 -7.13 14.71 7.81
C LYS A 23 -8.43 13.91 7.74
N ASN A 24 -8.87 13.54 6.55
CA ASN A 24 -10.08 12.75 6.32
C ASN A 24 -9.82 11.62 5.32
N LEU A 25 -8.60 11.08 5.33
CA LEU A 25 -8.23 10.00 4.42
C LEU A 25 -9.00 8.74 4.80
N ILE A 26 -9.85 8.26 3.88
CA ILE A 26 -10.66 7.05 4.08
C ILE A 26 -9.86 5.79 3.72
N GLY A 27 -8.93 5.89 2.78
CA GLY A 27 -8.05 4.79 2.39
C GLY A 27 -6.79 5.28 1.68
N TYR A 28 -5.71 4.52 1.79
CA TYR A 28 -4.47 4.72 1.03
C TYR A 28 -3.91 3.38 0.59
N TRP A 29 -4.02 3.13 -0.72
CA TRP A 29 -3.56 1.88 -1.35
C TRP A 29 -2.36 2.20 -2.25
N PRO A 30 -1.12 1.98 -1.78
CA PRO A 30 0.07 2.30 -2.55
C PRO A 30 0.29 1.36 -3.76
N CYS A 31 -0.48 0.27 -3.87
CA CYS A 31 -0.42 -0.69 -4.98
C CYS A 31 1.03 -1.08 -5.30
N ASN A 32 1.78 -1.52 -4.29
CA ASN A 32 3.19 -1.90 -4.41
C ASN A 32 3.51 -3.23 -3.72
N ASP A 33 2.48 -4.05 -3.51
CA ASP A 33 2.57 -5.35 -2.85
C ASP A 33 3.46 -6.37 -3.59
N GLY A 34 3.62 -6.20 -4.90
CA GLY A 34 4.52 -7.02 -5.71
C GLY A 34 4.05 -8.44 -5.96
N THR A 35 2.90 -8.83 -5.42
CA THR A 35 2.30 -10.15 -5.64
C THR A 35 0.80 -10.14 -5.36
N GLY A 36 0.09 -11.13 -5.93
CA GLY A 36 -1.32 -11.39 -5.65
C GLY A 36 -2.25 -10.25 -6.08
N LYS A 37 -3.49 -10.29 -5.53
CA LYS A 37 -4.57 -9.33 -5.81
C LYS A 37 -4.95 -8.48 -4.60
N LYS A 38 -4.38 -8.74 -3.42
CA LYS A 38 -4.69 -7.97 -2.22
C LYS A 38 -3.83 -6.71 -2.23
N VAL A 39 -4.46 -5.57 -1.95
CA VAL A 39 -3.76 -4.31 -1.71
C VAL A 39 -4.12 -3.82 -0.32
N TRP A 40 -3.10 -3.57 0.49
CA TRP A 40 -3.31 -3.17 1.87
C TRP A 40 -3.60 -1.67 1.98
N ASP A 41 -4.50 -1.33 2.90
CA ASP A 41 -4.79 0.04 3.26
C ASP A 41 -3.82 0.54 4.34
N TYR A 42 -3.04 1.57 4.00
CA TYR A 42 -2.07 2.21 4.88
C TYR A 42 -2.61 3.49 5.54
N SER A 43 -3.87 3.85 5.33
CA SER A 43 -4.50 4.96 6.06
C SER A 43 -4.62 4.67 7.56
N GLY A 44 -4.78 3.40 7.92
CA GLY A 44 -5.09 2.93 9.27
C GLY A 44 -6.56 2.59 9.49
N ASN A 45 -7.41 2.69 8.45
CA ASN A 45 -8.84 2.42 8.55
C ASN A 45 -9.23 0.98 8.22
N ALA A 46 -8.24 0.12 7.95
CA ALA A 46 -8.44 -1.29 7.63
C ALA A 46 -9.39 -1.54 6.44
N ASN A 47 -9.35 -0.65 5.44
CA ASN A 47 -10.13 -0.79 4.20
C ASN A 47 -9.33 -1.55 3.14
N GLN A 48 -8.83 -2.76 3.42
CA GLN A 48 -8.04 -3.51 2.43
C GLN A 48 -8.86 -3.76 1.16
N ALA A 49 -8.21 -3.66 0.01
CA ALA A 49 -8.84 -3.83 -1.30
C ALA A 49 -8.41 -5.14 -1.97
N THR A 50 -9.26 -5.65 -2.86
CA THR A 50 -8.93 -6.74 -3.78
C THR A 50 -9.03 -6.22 -5.21
N LEU A 51 -7.96 -6.40 -5.99
CA LEU A 51 -7.93 -6.07 -7.40
C LEU A 51 -8.81 -7.06 -8.18
N GLU A 52 -9.79 -6.55 -8.91
CA GLU A 52 -10.67 -7.34 -9.77
C GLU A 52 -10.02 -7.60 -11.13
N GLY A 53 -10.47 -8.65 -11.84
CA GLY A 53 -9.93 -9.07 -13.13
C GLY A 53 -8.73 -10.02 -13.04
N THR A 54 -7.92 -10.10 -14.10
CA THR A 54 -6.68 -10.90 -14.12
C THR A 54 -5.71 -10.39 -13.06
N ALA A 55 -4.93 -11.29 -12.44
CA ALA A 55 -3.94 -10.86 -11.46
C ALA A 55 -2.99 -9.81 -12.08
N PRO A 56 -2.72 -8.70 -11.39
CA PRO A 56 -1.84 -7.65 -11.90
C PRO A 56 -0.46 -8.22 -12.22
N THR A 57 0.09 -7.79 -13.34
CA THR A 57 1.52 -8.03 -13.61
C THR A 57 2.30 -7.00 -12.82
N TRP A 58 2.90 -7.43 -11.72
CA TRP A 58 3.77 -6.58 -10.92
C TRP A 58 5.11 -6.41 -11.63
N LYS A 59 5.55 -5.17 -11.84
CA LYS A 59 6.89 -4.86 -12.35
C LYS A 59 7.69 -4.08 -11.33
N GLY A 60 9.02 -4.21 -11.37
CA GLY A 60 9.89 -3.33 -10.61
C GLY A 60 9.73 -1.88 -11.10
N GLY A 61 9.17 -1.03 -10.26
CA GLY A 61 9.15 0.42 -10.39
C GLY A 61 10.34 1.08 -9.67
N GLN A 62 10.46 2.41 -9.82
CA GLN A 62 11.60 3.18 -9.30
C GLN A 62 11.81 3.10 -7.77
N ARG A 63 10.80 2.65 -7.01
CA ARG A 63 10.80 2.60 -5.53
C ARG A 63 10.21 1.33 -4.92
N GLY A 64 10.12 0.23 -5.69
CA GLY A 64 9.47 -1.02 -5.27
C GLY A 64 8.72 -1.67 -6.44
N TYR A 65 7.78 -2.56 -6.18
CA TYR A 65 6.90 -3.08 -7.25
C TYR A 65 5.75 -2.10 -7.55
N ALA A 66 5.26 -2.11 -8.78
CA ALA A 66 4.08 -1.36 -9.20
C ALA A 66 3.21 -2.24 -10.11
N VAL A 67 1.90 -2.01 -10.10
CA VAL A 67 1.00 -2.61 -11.08
C VAL A 67 1.30 -2.04 -12.47
N ASN A 68 1.36 -2.91 -13.48
CA ASN A 68 1.54 -2.56 -14.88
C ASN A 68 0.23 -2.67 -15.67
#